data_AF-A0A953X960-F1
#
_entry.id   AF-A0A953X960-F1
#
_cell.length_a   1.000
_cell.length_b   1.000
_cell.length_c   1.000
_cell.angle_alpha   90.00
_cell.angle_beta   90.00
_cell.angle_gamma   90.00
#
_symmetry.space_group_name_H-M   'P 1'
#
loop_
_entity.id
_entity.type
_entity.pdbx_description
1 polymer ?
#
loop_
_entity_poly.entity_id
_entity_poly.type
_entity_poly.pdbx_seq_one_letter_code
_entity_poly.pdbx_strand_id
1 'polypeptide(L)' 'MFLGACFVLLLGFPVAFSLAGTAVMFAGIGMLLDVFQFNLFGALASRYFGVMVNEVLVAVPLFVFMGVMLER' A
#
# COMPACT_ATOMS: atom_id res chain seq x y z
N MET A 1 -6.24 -5.32 -12.15
CA MET A 1 -6.24 -4.86 -10.73
C MET A 1 -7.49 -4.09 -10.35
N PHE A 2 -7.88 -3.00 -11.02
CA PHE A 2 -8.98 -2.11 -10.58
C PHE A 2 -10.30 -2.82 -10.22
N LEU A 3 -10.90 -3.57 -11.15
CA LEU A 3 -12.16 -4.30 -10.89
C LEU A 3 -12.02 -5.35 -9.78
N GLY A 4 -10.87 -6.04 -9.74
CA GLY A 4 -10.57 -7.01 -8.68
C GLY A 4 -10.44 -6.35 -7.30
N ALA A 5 -9.80 -5.18 -7.23
CA ALA A 5 -9.70 -4.40 -5.99
C ALA A 5 -11.09 -3.93 -5.52
N CYS A 6 -11.93 -3.41 -6.42
CA CYS A 6 -13.31 -3.05 -6.07
C CYS A 6 -14.08 -4.24 -5.49
N PHE A 7 -13.97 -5.42 -6.10
CA PHE A 7 -14.64 -6.62 -5.58
C PHE A 7 -14.16 -7.01 -4.18
N VAL A 8 -12.85 -7.01 -3.93
CA VAL A 8 -12.30 -7.36 -2.61
C VAL A 8 -12.63 -6.32 -1.55
N LEU A 9 -12.71 -5.04 -1.92
CA LEU A 9 -13.14 -3.97 -1.01
C LEU A 9 -14.61 -4.12 -0.58
N LEU A 10 -15.48 -4.57 -1.49
CA LEU A 10 -16.89 -4.83 -1.18
C LEU A 10 -17.10 -5.99 -0.20
N LEU A 11 -16.08 -6.85 0.02
CA LEU A 11 -16.11 -7.91 1.03
C LEU A 11 -15.94 -7.39 2.47
N GLY A 12 -15.67 -6.09 2.66
CA GLY A 12 -15.69 -5.44 3.98
C GLY A 12 -14.44 -5.65 4.85
N PHE A 13 -13.35 -6.21 4.30
CA PHE A 13 -12.08 -6.36 5.01
C PHE A 13 -11.34 -5.02 5.15
N PRO A 14 -10.42 -4.88 6.12
CA PRO A 14 -9.64 -3.65 6.27
C PRO A 14 -8.91 -3.29 4.97
N VAL A 15 -9.07 -2.04 4.53
CA VAL A 15 -8.66 -1.55 3.20
C VAL A 15 -7.19 -1.84 2.91
N ALA A 16 -6.31 -1.66 3.90
CA ALA A 16 -4.86 -1.90 3.74
C ALA A 16 -4.55 -3.34 3.31
N PHE A 17 -5.17 -4.34 3.93
CA PHE A 17 -4.95 -5.75 3.58
C PHE A 17 -5.57 -6.10 2.23
N SER A 18 -6.74 -5.56 1.91
CA SER A 18 -7.40 -5.81 0.62
C SER A 18 -6.57 -5.30 -0.57
N LEU A 19 -6.00 -4.09 -0.45
CA LEU A 19 -5.17 -3.49 -1.49
C LEU A 19 -3.81 -4.19 -1.60
N ALA A 20 -3.15 -4.49 -0.48
CA ALA A 20 -1.88 -5.21 -0.49
C ALA A 20 -2.04 -6.62 -1.07
N GLY A 21 -3.08 -7.36 -0.66
CA GLY A 21 -3.34 -8.73 -1.11
C GLY A 21 -3.69 -8.79 -2.60
N THR A 22 -4.56 -7.89 -3.09
CA THR A 22 -4.87 -7.83 -4.53
C THR A 22 -3.66 -7.42 -5.36
N ALA A 23 -2.79 -6.54 -4.86
CA ALA A 23 -1.54 -6.21 -5.53
C ALA A 23 -0.58 -7.41 -5.64
N VAL A 24 -0.40 -8.17 -4.56
CA VAL A 24 0.48 -9.36 -4.57
C VAL A 24 -0.10 -10.46 -5.46
N MET A 25 -1.41 -10.71 -5.44
CA MET A 25 -2.04 -11.69 -6.34
C MET A 25 -1.85 -11.34 -7.82
N PHE A 26 -2.10 -10.08 -8.20
CA PHE A 26 -1.90 -9.66 -9.59
C PHE A 26 -0.43 -9.65 -9.99
N ALA A 27 0.50 -9.35 -9.07
CA ALA A 27 1.92 -9.48 -9.34
C ALA A 27 2.33 -10.94 -9.61
N GLY A 28 1.80 -11.89 -8.83
CA GLY A 28 2.03 -13.33 -9.06
C GLY A 28 1.46 -13.82 -10.39
N ILE A 29 0.23 -13.42 -10.74
CA ILE A 29 -0.37 -13.74 -12.04
C ILE A 29 0.44 -13.10 -13.19
N GLY A 30 0.91 -11.88 -13.01
CA GLY A 30 1.77 -11.18 -13.98
C GLY A 30 3.12 -11.86 -14.20
N MET A 31 3.69 -12.50 -13.17
CA MET A 31 4.91 -13.30 -13.31
C MET A 31 4.68 -14.56 -14.13
N LEU A 32 3.54 -15.24 -13.92
CA LEU A 32 3.20 -16.46 -14.68
C LEU A 32 2.95 -16.18 -16.16
N LEU A 33 2.49 -14.98 -16.49
CA LEU A 33 2.25 -14.54 -17.87
C LEU A 33 3.48 -13.88 -18.51
N ASP A 34 4.63 -13.87 -17.84
CA ASP A 34 5.88 -13.19 -18.26
C ASP A 34 5.72 -11.68 -18.53
N VAL A 35 4.62 -11.07 -18.07
CA VAL A 35 4.36 -9.62 -18.19
C VAL A 35 5.02 -8.84 -17.06
N PHE A 36 5.30 -9.50 -15.92
CA PHE A 36 5.87 -8.87 -14.74
C PHE A 36 7.19 -9.54 -14.33
N GLN A 37 8.27 -8.74 -14.25
CA GLN A 37 9.59 -9.22 -13.87
C GLN A 37 9.79 -9.21 -12.35
N PHE A 38 10.34 -10.28 -11.79
CA PHE A 38 10.63 -10.39 -10.36
C PHE A 38 11.56 -9.28 -9.83
N ASN A 39 12.47 -8.77 -10.66
CA ASN A 39 13.39 -7.70 -10.29
C ASN A 39 12.69 -6.39 -9.85
N LEU A 40 11.44 -6.15 -10.30
CA LEU A 40 10.65 -5.00 -9.85
C LEU A 40 10.31 -5.05 -8.35
N PHE A 41 10.30 -6.24 -7.72
CA PHE A 41 10.12 -6.35 -6.28
C PHE A 41 11.27 -5.74 -5.50
N GLY A 42 12.51 -5.81 -6.01
CA GLY A 42 13.67 -5.18 -5.38
C GLY A 42 13.56 -3.65 -5.31
N ALA A 43 12.88 -3.04 -6.29
CA ALA A 43 12.63 -1.60 -6.31
C ALA A 43 11.53 -1.16 -5.32
N LEU A 44 10.77 -2.07 -4.70
CA LEU A 44 9.72 -1.73 -3.74
C LEU A 44 10.30 -1.02 -2.51
N ALA A 45 11.44 -1.47 -1.98
CA ALA A 45 12.06 -0.86 -0.80
C ALA A 45 12.35 0.62 -1.05
N SER A 46 13.00 0.95 -2.17
CA SER A 46 13.29 2.34 -2.56
C SER A 46 12.02 3.19 -2.68
N ARG A 47 10.93 2.62 -3.21
CA ARG A 47 9.62 3.31 -3.33
C ARG A 47 8.97 3.55 -1.96
N TYR A 48 9.04 2.59 -1.04
CA TYR A 48 8.54 2.76 0.33
C TYR A 48 9.30 3.86 1.08
N PHE A 49 10.64 3.86 0.99
CA PHE A 49 11.45 4.92 1.58
C PHE A 49 11.14 6.29 0.99
N GLY A 50 10.93 6.38 -0.33
CA GLY A 50 10.52 7.65 -0.97
C GLY A 50 9.20 8.21 -0.43
N VAL A 51 8.23 7.35 -0.09
CA VAL A 51 6.95 7.76 0.50
C VAL A 51 7.12 8.17 1.97
N MET A 52 7.93 7.43 2.74
CA MET A 52 8.17 7.73 4.16
C MET A 52 8.98 9.01 4.40
N VAL A 53 9.80 9.43 3.44
CA VAL A 53 10.59 10.67 3.53
C VAL A 53 9.76 11.91 3.15
N ASN A 54 8.55 11.73 2.61
CA ASN A 54 7.70 12.85 2.23
C ASN A 54 7.15 13.57 3.47
N GLU A 55 7.63 14.81 3.69
CA GLU A 55 7.28 15.65 4.85
C GLU A 55 5.76 15.83 5.04
N VAL A 56 5.00 15.91 3.94
CA VAL A 56 3.54 16.09 3.99
C VAL A 56 2.84 14.84 4.55
N LEU A 57 3.28 13.66 4.12
CA LEU A 57 2.69 12.39 4.57
C LEU A 57 3.12 12.04 6.00
N VAL A 58 4.35 12.43 6.39
CA VAL A 58 4.85 12.29 7.76
C VAL A 58 4.13 13.24 8.73
N ALA A 59 3.71 14.42 8.26
CA ALA A 59 2.97 15.36 9.10
C ALA A 59 1.62 14.83 9.60
N VAL A 60 0.93 13.96 8.84
CA VAL A 60 -0.41 13.46 9.20
C VAL A 60 -0.42 12.67 10.53
N PRO A 61 0.41 11.62 10.72
CA PRO A 61 0.50 10.93 12.00
C PRO A 61 0.97 11.83 13.16
N LEU A 62 1.91 12.74 12.90
CA LEU A 62 2.40 13.69 13.92
C LEU A 62 1.30 14.65 14.38
N PHE A 63 0.43 15.08 13.45
CA PHE A 63 -0.70 15.93 13.76
C PHE A 63 -1.73 15.22 14.66
N VAL A 64 -2.04 13.95 14.35
CA VAL A 64 -2.89 13.11 15.19
C VAL A 64 -2.25 12.91 16.57
N PHE A 65 -0.94 12.64 16.62
CA PHE A 65 -0.21 12.46 17.87
C PHE A 65 -0.23 13.72 18.75
N MET A 66 0.02 14.89 18.16
CA MET A 66 -0.08 16.18 18.86
C MET A 66 -1.49 16.42 19.40
N GLY A 67 -2.53 16.14 18.61
CA GLY A 67 -3.92 16.25 19.05
C GLY A 67 -4.23 15.39 20.28
N VAL A 68 -3.86 14.10 20.25
CA VAL A 68 -4.07 13.16 21.36
C VAL A 68 -3.27 13.53 22.61
N MET A 69 -2.07 14.09 22.45
CA MET A 69 -1.24 14.54 23.59
C MET A 69 -1.80 15.81 24.27
N LEU A 70 -2.45 16.70 23.52
CA LEU A 70 -3.06 17.92 24.04
C LEU A 70 -4.47 17.70 24.65
N GLU A 71 -5.12 16.58 24.33
CA GLU A 71 -6.39 16.18 24.94
C GLU A 71 -6.25 15.63 26.38
N ARG A 72 -5.03 15.56 26.92
CA ARG A 72 -4.74 15.20 28.32
C ARG A 72 -4.10 16.36 29.08
#